data_AF-A0A1R3T4Y8-F1
#
_entry.id   AF-A0A1R3T4Y8-F1
#
_cell.length_a   1.000
_cell.length_b   1.000
_cell.length_c   1.000
_cell.angle_alpha   90.00
_cell.angle_beta   90.00
_cell.angle_gamma   90.00
#
_symmetry.space_group_name_H-M   'P 1'
#
loop_
_entity.id
_entity.type
_entity.pdbx_description
1 polymer ?
#
loop_
_entity_poly.entity_id
_entity_poly.type
_entity_poly.pdbx_seq_one_letter_code
_entity_poly.pdbx_strand_id
1 'polypeptide(L)'
;MGTVIYRTKQFAPYAKYSKYWNEYTQERDEVIKYVYNKVKYPDRELRNTITHHEKDRWTIGDDDFPDWLYQYVHSYGLSSEGKRIVKQWRVKKYLSDIESHKEQGHYVDEEQKLVVTNHEVKIFNESTEIPQWMDITGLVKEAYNRTRISPKFMESVRNKFKDGEINYDKLQSMAIKNEVIKKQREKEKKEKEEAEIFGRLFVKLRKNLVEEKSKLSQEASEDIDFLIGLIDESEISRTSYYYLYKEAQEIILKGKDGQ
;
A
#
# COMPACT_ATOMS: atom_id res chain seq x y z
N MET A 1 -26.63 0.66 -9.47
CA MET A 1 -25.96 1.84 -8.88
C MET A 1 -24.73 2.12 -9.72
N GLY A 2 -24.63 3.33 -10.26
CA GLY A 2 -23.46 3.75 -11.01
C GLY A 2 -22.19 3.88 -10.18
N THR A 3 -21.04 3.85 -10.86
CA THR A 3 -19.71 4.02 -10.26
C THR A 3 -19.13 5.36 -10.68
N VAL A 4 -18.65 6.18 -9.73
CA VAL A 4 -17.98 7.44 -10.05
C VAL A 4 -16.63 7.13 -10.71
N ILE A 5 -16.48 7.48 -11.98
CA ILE A 5 -15.26 7.25 -12.77
C ILE A 5 -14.32 8.47 -12.77
N TYR A 6 -14.87 9.67 -12.58
CA TYR A 6 -14.07 10.88 -12.51
C TYR A 6 -14.76 11.96 -11.66
N ARG A 7 -13.96 12.70 -10.89
CA ARG A 7 -14.41 13.84 -10.08
C ARG A 7 -13.47 15.02 -10.31
N THR A 8 -14.03 16.18 -10.65
CA THR A 8 -13.21 17.40 -10.77
C THR A 8 -12.79 17.92 -9.40
N LYS A 9 -11.71 18.71 -9.36
CA LYS A 9 -11.41 19.51 -8.16
C LYS A 9 -12.56 20.46 -7.85
N GLN A 10 -12.75 20.77 -6.57
CA GLN A 10 -13.74 21.74 -6.15
C GLN A 10 -13.35 23.15 -6.60
N PHE A 11 -14.32 23.91 -7.08
CA PHE A 11 -14.17 25.30 -7.49
C PHE A 11 -15.25 26.17 -6.86
N ALA A 12 -15.02 27.47 -6.77
CA ALA A 12 -15.92 28.44 -6.13
C ALA A 12 -16.24 29.58 -7.11
N PRO A 13 -17.08 29.33 -8.13
CA PRO A 13 -17.30 30.26 -9.23
C PRO A 13 -18.15 31.48 -8.82
N TYR A 14 -19.03 31.33 -7.82
CA TYR A 14 -20.04 32.34 -7.50
C TYR A 14 -19.94 32.93 -6.08
N ALA A 15 -19.49 32.16 -5.08
CA ALA A 15 -19.41 32.64 -3.70
C ALA A 15 -18.32 31.93 -2.90
N LYS A 16 -17.69 32.65 -1.96
CA LYS A 16 -16.62 32.14 -1.08
C LYS A 16 -17.03 30.89 -0.29
N TYR A 17 -18.31 30.81 0.08
CA TYR A 17 -18.87 29.74 0.92
C TYR A 17 -19.58 28.63 0.14
N SER A 18 -19.62 28.70 -1.20
CA SER A 18 -20.20 27.66 -2.05
C SER A 18 -19.11 26.98 -2.87
N LYS A 19 -19.05 25.65 -2.79
CA LYS A 19 -18.11 24.82 -3.53
C LYS A 19 -18.86 23.94 -4.52
N TYR A 20 -18.38 23.92 -5.75
CA TYR A 20 -18.93 23.12 -6.82
C TYR A 20 -17.91 22.12 -7.31
N TRP A 21 -18.37 20.96 -7.78
CA TRP A 21 -17.55 20.00 -8.51
C TRP A 21 -18.45 19.17 -9.42
N ASN A 22 -17.87 18.55 -10.43
CA ASN A 22 -18.56 17.62 -11.30
C ASN A 22 -18.16 16.19 -10.92
N GLU A 23 -19.12 15.29 -10.90
CA GLU A 23 -18.88 13.85 -10.87
C GLU A 23 -19.41 13.23 -12.15
N TYR A 24 -18.63 12.31 -12.71
CA TYR A 24 -18.99 11.52 -13.87
C TYR A 24 -19.18 10.10 -13.38
N THR A 25 -20.41 9.62 -13.50
CA THR A 25 -20.83 8.31 -13.00
C THR A 25 -21.13 7.42 -14.18
N GLN A 26 -20.46 6.28 -14.24
CA GLN A 26 -20.73 5.26 -15.24
C GLN A 26 -21.88 4.36 -14.79
N GLU A 27 -22.89 4.24 -15.63
CA GLU A 27 -24.01 3.31 -15.50
C GLU A 27 -24.06 2.42 -16.75
N ARG A 28 -23.41 1.25 -16.66
CA ARG A 28 -23.22 0.35 -17.81
C ARG A 28 -22.50 1.09 -18.95
N ASP A 29 -23.17 1.24 -20.09
CA ASP A 29 -22.68 1.89 -21.30
C ASP A 29 -22.97 3.40 -21.32
N GLU A 30 -23.60 3.95 -20.28
CA GLU A 30 -23.87 5.37 -20.16
C GLU A 30 -22.92 6.03 -19.15
N VAL A 31 -22.57 7.29 -19.40
CA VAL A 31 -21.87 8.15 -18.44
C VAL A 31 -22.73 9.38 -18.17
N ILE A 32 -23.05 9.59 -16.91
CA ILE A 32 -23.88 10.69 -16.43
C ILE A 32 -23.01 11.67 -15.67
N LYS A 33 -23.11 12.96 -16.01
CA LYS A 33 -22.45 14.03 -15.29
C LYS A 33 -23.40 14.70 -14.32
N TYR A 34 -23.01 14.69 -13.05
CA TYR A 34 -23.68 15.41 -11.98
C TYR A 34 -22.90 16.65 -11.61
N VAL A 35 -23.60 17.77 -11.45
CA VAL A 35 -23.04 18.99 -10.85
C VAL A 35 -23.44 19.02 -9.38
N TYR A 36 -22.43 18.91 -8.53
CA TYR A 36 -22.59 19.01 -7.08
C TYR A 36 -22.37 20.46 -6.63
N ASN A 37 -23.12 20.84 -5.60
CA ASN A 37 -22.97 22.09 -4.88
C ASN A 37 -22.95 21.79 -3.37
N LYS A 38 -21.95 22.33 -2.67
CA LYS A 38 -21.88 22.37 -1.22
C LYS A 38 -21.94 23.81 -0.75
N VAL A 39 -22.97 24.15 0.00
CA VAL A 39 -23.13 25.46 0.64
C VAL A 39 -22.74 25.35 2.10
N LYS A 40 -21.79 26.19 2.53
CA LYS A 40 -21.42 26.35 3.94
C LYS A 40 -22.13 27.56 4.50
N TYR A 41 -22.94 27.36 5.53
CA TYR A 41 -23.59 28.46 6.23
C TYR A 41 -22.61 29.14 7.20
N PRO A 42 -22.69 30.48 7.37
CA PRO A 42 -21.86 31.20 8.33
C PRO A 42 -22.19 30.83 9.79
N ASP A 43 -23.45 30.48 10.02
CA ASP A 43 -23.95 30.03 11.31
C ASP A 43 -23.43 28.62 11.62
N ARG A 44 -22.87 28.45 12.83
CA ARG A 44 -22.33 27.16 13.29
C ARG A 44 -23.42 26.15 13.62
N GLU A 45 -24.66 26.60 13.84
CA GLU A 45 -25.79 25.72 14.13
C GLU A 45 -26.40 25.10 12.86
N LEU A 46 -26.17 25.70 11.69
CA LEU A 46 -26.66 25.21 10.42
C LEU A 46 -25.68 24.19 9.81
N ARG A 47 -26.17 22.98 9.53
CA ARG A 47 -25.38 21.94 8.83
C ARG A 47 -25.13 22.36 7.38
N ASN A 48 -23.95 21.99 6.87
CA ASN A 48 -23.65 22.14 5.44
C ASN A 48 -24.62 21.30 4.60
N THR A 49 -25.12 21.87 3.51
CA THR A 49 -26.00 21.17 2.57
C THR A 49 -25.22 20.80 1.32
N ILE A 50 -25.37 19.55 0.87
CA ILE A 50 -24.85 19.08 -0.42
C ILE A 50 -26.04 18.73 -1.31
N THR A 51 -26.13 19.38 -2.46
CA THR A 51 -27.12 19.08 -3.50
C THR A 51 -26.41 18.69 -4.78
N HIS A 52 -27.10 17.98 -5.66
CA HIS A 52 -26.62 17.66 -7.00
C HIS A 52 -27.79 17.57 -7.97
N HIS A 53 -27.50 17.78 -9.25
CA HIS A 53 -28.42 17.53 -10.34
C HIS A 53 -27.66 16.94 -11.52
N GLU A 54 -28.35 16.11 -12.30
CA GLU A 54 -27.86 15.64 -13.60
C GLU A 54 -27.76 16.85 -14.54
N LYS A 55 -26.60 16.99 -15.19
CA LYS A 55 -26.35 18.07 -16.16
C LYS A 55 -26.31 17.54 -17.58
N ASP A 56 -25.55 16.48 -17.81
CA ASP A 56 -25.31 15.89 -19.13
C ASP A 56 -25.29 14.36 -19.00
N ARG A 57 -25.62 13.65 -20.09
CA ARG A 57 -25.59 12.19 -20.20
C ARG A 57 -25.11 11.82 -21.60
N TRP A 58 -24.27 10.80 -21.68
CA TRP A 58 -23.74 10.28 -22.95
C TRP A 58 -23.78 8.76 -22.98
N THR A 59 -23.99 8.18 -24.17
CA THR A 59 -23.70 6.76 -24.41
C THR A 59 -22.27 6.62 -24.90
N ILE A 60 -21.57 5.62 -24.40
CA ILE A 60 -20.20 5.33 -24.82
C ILE A 60 -20.21 4.92 -26.30
N GLY A 61 -19.49 5.68 -27.12
CA GLY A 61 -19.42 5.49 -28.56
C GLY A 61 -20.19 6.52 -29.38
N ASP A 62 -21.04 7.33 -28.75
CA ASP A 62 -21.73 8.43 -29.42
C ASP A 62 -20.73 9.50 -29.88
N ASP A 63 -21.04 10.19 -30.98
CA ASP A 63 -20.18 11.23 -31.58
C ASP A 63 -19.89 12.40 -30.63
N ASP A 64 -20.79 12.66 -29.67
CA ASP A 64 -20.64 13.72 -28.67
C ASP A 64 -20.04 13.23 -27.34
N PHE A 65 -19.71 11.93 -27.23
CA PHE A 65 -19.06 11.38 -26.05
C PHE A 65 -17.66 11.98 -25.88
N PRO A 66 -17.35 12.65 -24.75
CA PRO A 66 -16.07 13.32 -24.59
C PRO A 66 -14.87 12.36 -24.62
N ASP A 67 -13.96 12.56 -25.58
CA ASP A 67 -12.79 11.70 -25.79
C ASP A 67 -11.98 11.41 -24.51
N TRP A 68 -11.75 12.43 -23.69
CA TRP A 68 -10.96 12.30 -22.47
C TRP A 68 -11.60 11.36 -21.42
N LEU A 69 -12.92 11.12 -21.49
CA LEU A 69 -13.62 10.22 -20.56
C LEU A 69 -13.33 8.75 -20.81
N TYR A 70 -12.95 8.35 -22.02
CA TYR A 70 -12.60 6.96 -22.33
C TYR A 70 -11.47 6.42 -21.44
N GLN A 71 -10.58 7.29 -20.94
CA GLN A 71 -9.51 6.93 -20.04
C GLN A 71 -10.00 6.47 -18.66
N TYR A 72 -11.21 6.88 -18.26
CA TYR A 72 -11.78 6.62 -16.94
C TYR A 72 -12.84 5.51 -16.94
N VAL A 73 -13.38 5.16 -18.10
CA VAL A 73 -14.39 4.09 -18.22
C VAL A 73 -13.85 2.75 -17.69
N HIS A 74 -14.60 2.11 -16.81
CA HIS A 74 -14.30 0.79 -16.29
C HIS A 74 -14.96 -0.29 -17.14
N SER A 75 -14.32 -1.47 -17.21
CA SER A 75 -14.87 -2.60 -17.97
C SER A 75 -16.10 -3.23 -17.29
N TYR A 76 -16.18 -3.08 -15.95
CA TYR A 76 -17.28 -3.62 -15.16
C TYR A 76 -18.60 -2.94 -15.51
N GLY A 77 -19.60 -3.75 -15.87
CA GLY A 77 -20.94 -3.27 -16.20
C GLY A 77 -21.14 -2.86 -17.66
N LEU A 78 -20.08 -2.73 -18.46
CA LEU A 78 -20.21 -2.50 -19.91
C LEU A 78 -20.79 -3.73 -20.62
N SER A 79 -21.57 -3.47 -21.67
CA SER A 79 -21.91 -4.49 -22.65
C SER A 79 -20.69 -4.94 -23.44
N SER A 80 -20.83 -6.04 -24.17
CA SER A 80 -19.80 -6.51 -25.11
C SER A 80 -19.44 -5.44 -26.14
N GLU A 81 -20.43 -4.64 -26.56
CA GLU A 81 -20.23 -3.57 -27.54
C GLU A 81 -19.52 -2.36 -26.91
N GLY A 82 -19.93 -1.92 -25.72
CA GLY A 82 -19.23 -0.88 -24.98
C GLY A 82 -17.76 -1.23 -24.74
N LYS A 83 -17.47 -2.49 -24.36
CA LYS A 83 -16.08 -2.98 -24.22
C LYS A 83 -15.30 -2.90 -25.53
N ARG A 84 -15.91 -3.31 -26.64
CA ARG A 84 -15.30 -3.27 -27.98
C ARG A 84 -14.92 -1.84 -28.35
N ILE A 85 -15.84 -0.89 -28.17
CA ILE A 85 -15.65 0.54 -28.50
C ILE A 85 -14.51 1.13 -27.65
N VAL A 86 -14.57 0.99 -26.33
CA VAL A 86 -13.54 1.55 -25.43
C VAL A 86 -12.18 0.93 -25.72
N LYS A 87 -12.11 -0.37 -25.97
CA LYS A 87 -10.87 -1.05 -26.35
C LYS A 87 -10.28 -0.48 -27.64
N GLN A 88 -11.08 -0.31 -28.68
CA GLN A 88 -10.64 0.28 -29.95
C GLN A 88 -10.11 1.71 -29.75
N TRP A 89 -10.83 2.53 -28.98
CA TRP A 89 -10.40 3.89 -28.67
C TRP A 89 -9.06 3.91 -27.91
N ARG A 90 -8.90 3.08 -26.88
CA ARG A 90 -7.67 3.07 -26.06
C ARG A 90 -6.44 2.56 -26.81
N VAL A 91 -6.61 1.59 -27.72
CA VAL A 91 -5.51 1.16 -28.59
C VAL A 91 -5.11 2.27 -29.56
N LYS A 92 -6.08 2.96 -30.19
CA LYS A 92 -5.80 4.12 -31.03
C LYS A 92 -5.11 5.24 -30.25
N LYS A 93 -5.58 5.50 -29.03
CA LYS A 93 -5.00 6.50 -28.13
C LYS A 93 -3.56 6.15 -27.75
N TYR A 94 -3.29 4.89 -27.43
CA TYR A 94 -1.94 4.39 -27.14
C TYR A 94 -0.96 4.69 -28.29
N LEU A 95 -1.33 4.41 -29.54
CA LEU A 95 -0.47 4.69 -30.69
C LEU A 95 -0.10 6.18 -30.79
N SER A 96 -1.08 7.06 -30.59
CA SER A 96 -0.86 8.51 -30.57
C SER A 96 -0.02 8.96 -29.36
N ASP A 97 -0.22 8.37 -28.18
CA ASP A 97 0.55 8.69 -26.98
C ASP A 97 2.02 8.28 -27.13
N ILE A 98 2.29 7.15 -27.78
CA ILE A 98 3.64 6.66 -28.06
C ILE A 98 4.40 7.61 -28.98
N GLU A 99 3.77 8.09 -30.06
CA GLU A 99 4.35 9.09 -30.95
C GLU A 99 4.69 10.37 -30.19
N SER A 100 3.74 10.88 -29.40
CA SER A 100 3.95 12.07 -28.57
C SER A 100 5.11 11.89 -27.56
N HIS A 101 5.24 10.70 -26.97
CA HIS A 101 6.35 10.42 -26.06
C HIS A 101 7.71 10.38 -26.75
N LYS A 102 7.79 9.85 -27.98
CA LYS A 102 9.01 9.90 -28.79
C LYS A 102 9.41 11.34 -29.11
N GLU A 103 8.45 12.19 -29.51
CA GLU A 103 8.67 13.62 -29.77
C GLU A 103 9.18 14.37 -28.53
N GLN A 104 8.73 13.98 -27.34
CA GLN A 104 9.18 14.53 -26.05
C GLN A 104 10.56 14.01 -25.60
N GLY A 105 11.20 13.09 -26.36
CA GLY A 105 12.49 12.50 -26.01
C GLY A 105 12.42 11.51 -24.85
N HIS A 106 11.23 10.98 -24.54
CA HIS A 106 11.09 9.88 -23.58
C HIS A 106 11.65 8.58 -24.17
N TYR A 107 12.01 7.64 -23.30
CA TYR A 107 12.32 6.30 -23.77
C TYR A 107 11.03 5.53 -23.97
N VAL A 108 10.93 4.85 -25.09
CA VAL A 108 9.80 4.00 -25.46
C VAL A 108 10.33 2.64 -25.86
N ASP A 109 9.78 1.61 -25.24
CA ASP A 109 9.93 0.21 -25.61
C ASP A 109 8.59 -0.25 -26.20
N GLU A 110 8.53 -0.39 -27.52
CA GLU A 110 7.29 -0.76 -28.22
C GLU A 110 6.94 -2.24 -28.03
N GLU A 111 7.93 -3.10 -27.81
CA GLU A 111 7.75 -4.53 -27.61
C GLU A 111 7.10 -4.79 -26.24
N GLN A 112 7.66 -4.18 -25.19
CA GLN A 112 7.09 -4.23 -23.84
C GLN A 112 5.97 -3.22 -23.60
N LYS A 113 5.66 -2.37 -24.59
CA LYS A 113 4.68 -1.27 -24.53
C LYS A 113 4.90 -0.36 -23.33
N LEU A 114 6.16 -0.01 -23.09
CA LEU A 114 6.64 0.65 -21.89
C LEU A 114 7.20 2.03 -22.22
N VAL A 115 6.95 3.01 -21.36
CA VAL A 115 7.44 4.38 -21.48
C VAL A 115 8.14 4.79 -20.19
N VAL A 116 9.33 5.37 -20.32
CA VAL A 116 10.09 5.96 -19.21
C VAL A 116 10.24 7.45 -19.45
N THR A 117 9.61 8.24 -18.58
CA THR A 117 9.70 9.70 -18.56
C THR A 117 10.68 10.19 -17.49
N ASN A 118 10.77 11.50 -17.27
CA ASN A 118 11.54 12.09 -16.18
C ASN A 118 10.96 11.79 -14.79
N HIS A 119 9.70 11.38 -14.69
CA HIS A 119 8.98 11.29 -13.42
C HIS A 119 8.33 9.94 -13.17
N GLU A 120 8.04 9.19 -14.23
CA GLU A 120 7.24 7.98 -14.15
C GLU A 120 7.71 6.92 -15.15
N VAL A 121 7.43 5.66 -14.82
CA VAL A 121 7.45 4.54 -15.75
C VAL A 121 6.04 4.02 -15.90
N LYS A 122 5.59 3.90 -17.14
CA LYS A 122 4.27 3.37 -17.48
C LYS A 122 4.39 2.18 -18.40
N ILE A 123 3.49 1.22 -18.25
CA ILE A 123 3.33 0.09 -19.17
C ILE A 123 1.89 0.07 -19.67
N PHE A 124 1.71 -0.11 -20.97
CA PHE A 124 0.38 -0.27 -21.55
C PHE A 124 0.00 -1.74 -21.50
N ASN A 125 -0.92 -2.06 -20.60
CA ASN A 125 -1.37 -3.42 -20.40
C ASN A 125 -2.57 -3.73 -21.30
N GLU A 126 -2.40 -4.63 -22.25
CA GLU A 126 -3.46 -5.13 -23.14
C GLU A 126 -4.07 -6.46 -22.69
N SER A 127 -3.52 -7.09 -21.64
CA SER A 127 -4.04 -8.35 -21.10
C SER A 127 -5.34 -8.18 -20.34
N THR A 128 -5.68 -6.94 -19.95
CA THR A 128 -6.95 -6.61 -19.31
C THR A 128 -8.09 -6.56 -20.34
N GLU A 129 -9.32 -6.77 -19.87
CA GLU A 129 -10.51 -6.72 -20.72
C GLU A 129 -10.60 -5.41 -21.54
N ILE A 130 -10.19 -4.30 -20.92
CA ILE A 130 -9.97 -3.03 -21.60
C ILE A 130 -8.51 -2.62 -21.34
N PRO A 131 -7.71 -2.39 -22.40
CA PRO A 131 -6.33 -1.98 -22.26
C PRO A 131 -6.16 -0.67 -21.48
N GLN A 132 -5.06 -0.47 -20.77
CA GLN A 132 -4.78 0.79 -20.09
C GLN A 132 -3.31 1.00 -19.77
N TRP A 133 -2.91 2.27 -19.66
CA TRP A 133 -1.65 2.66 -19.04
C TRP A 133 -1.68 2.34 -17.54
N MET A 134 -0.67 1.61 -17.08
CA MET A 134 -0.43 1.33 -15.66
C MET A 134 0.85 2.03 -15.23
N ASP A 135 0.77 2.82 -14.15
CA ASP A 135 1.95 3.41 -13.51
C ASP A 135 2.69 2.32 -12.72
N ILE A 136 3.91 2.00 -13.15
CA ILE A 136 4.81 1.02 -12.52
C ILE A 136 6.02 1.70 -11.86
N THR A 137 5.95 3.00 -11.60
CA THR A 137 6.97 3.76 -10.88
C THR A 137 7.20 3.20 -9.47
N GLY A 138 6.16 2.62 -8.85
CA GLY A 138 6.26 1.87 -7.60
C GLY A 138 7.19 0.65 -7.72
N LEU A 139 7.11 -0.09 -8.82
CA LEU A 139 7.97 -1.22 -9.09
C LEU A 139 9.45 -0.80 -9.20
N VAL A 140 9.72 0.37 -9.81
CA VAL A 140 11.08 0.94 -9.85
C VAL A 140 11.58 1.26 -8.44
N LYS A 141 10.73 1.83 -7.57
CA LYS A 141 11.08 2.09 -6.17
C LYS A 141 11.47 0.82 -5.44
N GLU A 142 10.68 -0.23 -5.60
CA GLU A 142 10.92 -1.53 -4.97
C GLU A 142 12.20 -2.19 -5.51
N ALA A 143 12.37 -2.24 -6.84
CA ALA A 143 13.54 -2.81 -7.50
C ALA A 143 14.86 -2.14 -7.10
N TYR A 144 14.82 -0.86 -6.72
CA TYR A 144 16.00 -0.09 -6.31
C TYR A 144 16.01 0.29 -4.83
N ASN A 145 15.15 -0.30 -3.99
CA ASN A 145 15.03 -0.01 -2.56
C ASN A 145 14.95 1.50 -2.24
N ARG A 146 14.15 2.25 -3.00
CA ARG A 146 14.01 3.71 -2.87
C ARG A 146 12.63 4.08 -2.35
N THR A 147 12.57 5.04 -1.43
CA THR A 147 11.30 5.63 -0.99
C THR A 147 10.81 6.74 -1.93
N ARG A 148 11.74 7.42 -2.61
CA ARG A 148 11.48 8.54 -3.52
C ARG A 148 12.30 8.38 -4.80
N ILE A 149 11.75 8.91 -5.88
CA ILE A 149 12.38 8.94 -7.20
C ILE A 149 12.61 10.41 -7.57
N SER A 150 13.85 10.75 -7.90
CA SER A 150 14.22 12.07 -8.41
C SER A 150 14.35 12.02 -9.93
N PRO A 151 14.21 13.16 -10.63
CA PRO A 151 14.42 13.22 -12.08
C PRO A 151 15.80 12.69 -12.52
N LYS A 152 16.86 13.05 -11.78
CA LYS A 152 18.23 12.55 -12.03
C LYS A 152 18.34 11.03 -11.89
N PHE A 153 17.62 10.44 -10.94
CA PHE A 153 17.57 8.98 -10.81
C PHE A 153 16.78 8.33 -11.94
N MET A 154 15.66 8.93 -12.36
CA MET A 154 14.89 8.47 -13.52
C MET A 154 15.68 8.52 -14.82
N GLU A 155 16.51 9.53 -15.00
CA GLU A 155 17.44 9.60 -16.12
C GLU A 155 18.39 8.40 -16.12
N SER A 156 18.98 8.04 -14.98
CA SER A 156 19.80 6.82 -14.86
C SER A 156 19.00 5.55 -15.17
N VAL A 157 17.78 5.42 -14.65
CA VAL A 157 16.90 4.27 -14.95
C VAL A 157 16.64 4.18 -16.46
N ARG A 158 16.33 5.30 -17.10
CA ARG A 158 16.09 5.37 -18.54
C ARG A 158 17.31 4.94 -19.36
N ASN A 159 18.51 5.38 -18.98
CA ASN A 159 19.72 4.98 -19.66
C ASN A 159 19.92 3.46 -19.56
N LYS A 160 19.67 2.86 -18.39
CA LYS A 160 19.71 1.41 -18.23
C LYS A 160 18.70 0.65 -19.09
N PHE A 161 17.52 1.22 -19.31
CA PHE A 161 16.57 0.65 -20.27
C PHE A 161 17.12 0.77 -21.71
N LYS A 162 17.64 1.94 -22.10
CA LYS A 162 18.26 2.17 -23.42
C LYS A 162 19.45 1.23 -23.69
N ASP A 163 20.26 0.97 -22.68
CA ASP A 163 21.46 0.13 -22.77
C ASP A 163 21.11 -1.37 -22.70
N GLY A 164 19.83 -1.73 -22.52
CA GLY A 164 19.38 -3.11 -22.36
C GLY A 164 19.81 -3.75 -21.03
N GLU A 165 20.36 -2.97 -20.08
CA GLU A 165 20.73 -3.46 -18.76
C GLU A 165 19.50 -3.91 -17.95
N ILE A 166 18.37 -3.25 -18.15
CA ILE A 166 17.10 -3.59 -17.50
C ILE A 166 15.96 -3.60 -18.50
N ASN A 167 14.99 -4.47 -18.24
CA ASN A 167 13.69 -4.53 -18.90
C ASN A 167 12.62 -4.75 -17.83
N TYR A 168 11.35 -4.85 -18.23
CA TYR A 168 10.24 -5.04 -17.30
C TYR A 168 10.38 -6.29 -16.41
N ASP A 169 10.72 -7.45 -16.99
CA ASP A 169 10.85 -8.72 -16.25
C ASP A 169 11.99 -8.71 -15.24
N LYS A 170 13.12 -8.11 -15.62
CA LYS A 170 14.26 -7.93 -14.72
C LYS A 170 13.92 -6.97 -13.59
N LEU A 171 13.16 -5.91 -13.88
CA LEU A 171 12.68 -4.97 -12.87
C LEU A 171 11.77 -5.68 -11.84
N GLN A 172 10.84 -6.52 -12.30
CA GLN A 172 10.01 -7.35 -11.41
C GLN A 172 10.87 -8.28 -10.54
N SER A 173 11.83 -8.98 -11.15
CA SER A 173 12.72 -9.90 -10.44
C SER A 173 13.53 -9.19 -9.34
N MET A 174 14.02 -7.98 -9.63
CA MET A 174 14.72 -7.13 -8.66
C MET A 174 13.80 -6.71 -7.49
N ALA A 175 12.57 -6.31 -7.78
CA ALA A 175 11.60 -5.91 -6.77
C ALA A 175 11.25 -7.07 -5.82
N ILE A 176 10.95 -8.25 -6.37
CA ILE A 176 10.65 -9.46 -5.59
C ILE A 176 11.83 -9.82 -4.68
N LYS A 177 13.05 -9.83 -5.23
CA LYS A 177 14.26 -10.14 -4.45
C LYS A 177 14.42 -9.17 -3.27
N ASN A 178 14.20 -7.88 -3.49
CA ASN A 178 14.30 -6.86 -2.46
C ASN A 178 13.20 -7.00 -1.39
N GLU A 179 11.98 -7.36 -1.78
CA GLU A 179 10.88 -7.61 -0.85
C GLU A 179 11.20 -8.78 0.09
N VAL A 180 11.75 -9.88 -0.45
CA VAL A 180 12.18 -11.04 0.34
C VAL A 180 13.27 -10.64 1.35
N ILE A 181 14.29 -9.91 0.90
CA ILE A 181 15.37 -9.43 1.77
C ILE A 181 14.81 -8.52 2.88
N LYS A 182 13.86 -7.64 2.53
CA LYS A 182 13.23 -6.73 3.50
C LYS A 182 12.46 -7.51 4.57
N LYS A 183 11.63 -8.48 4.17
CA LYS A 183 10.88 -9.33 5.12
C LYS A 183 11.80 -10.11 6.06
N GLN A 184 12.91 -10.65 5.52
CA GLN A 184 13.90 -11.35 6.32
C GLN A 184 14.54 -10.43 7.38
N ARG A 185 14.96 -9.22 6.98
CA ARG A 185 15.52 -8.23 7.92
C ARG A 185 14.53 -7.77 8.98
N GLU A 186 13.26 -7.60 8.62
CA GLU A 186 12.19 -7.26 9.57
C GLU A 186 11.96 -8.39 10.58
N LYS A 187 12.03 -9.65 10.14
CA LYS A 187 11.95 -10.82 11.02
C LYS A 187 13.14 -10.87 11.99
N GLU A 188 14.37 -10.78 11.50
CA GLU A 188 15.58 -10.77 12.34
C GLU A 188 15.58 -9.62 13.35
N LYS A 189 15.07 -8.44 12.95
CA LYS A 189 14.94 -7.30 13.85
C LYS A 189 13.95 -7.59 14.98
N LYS A 190 12.78 -8.16 14.66
CA LYS A 190 11.79 -8.56 15.66
C LYS A 190 12.33 -9.62 16.62
N GLU A 191 13.04 -10.62 16.10
CA GLU A 191 13.67 -11.67 16.92
C GLU A 191 14.71 -11.08 17.89
N LYS A 192 15.52 -10.10 17.43
CA LYS A 192 16.47 -9.38 18.31
C LYS A 192 15.77 -8.54 19.37
N GLU A 193 14.73 -7.80 18.99
CA GLU A 193 13.94 -7.00 19.93
C GLU A 193 13.26 -7.90 20.98
N GLU A 194 12.73 -9.05 20.56
CA GLU A 194 12.12 -10.03 21.45
C GLU A 194 13.15 -10.64 22.42
N ALA A 195 14.30 -11.08 21.91
CA ALA A 195 15.40 -11.60 22.73
C ALA A 195 15.90 -10.57 23.75
N GLU A 196 15.99 -9.29 23.38
CA GLU A 196 16.38 -8.22 24.31
C GLU A 196 15.34 -8.03 25.42
N ILE A 197 14.05 -8.00 25.09
CA ILE A 197 12.96 -7.88 26.05
C ILE A 197 12.99 -9.06 27.03
N PHE A 198 13.03 -10.29 26.53
CA PHE A 198 13.00 -11.47 27.38
C PHE A 198 14.30 -11.63 28.16
N GLY A 199 15.46 -11.28 27.62
CA GLY A 199 16.72 -11.27 28.37
C GLY A 199 16.65 -10.39 29.62
N ARG A 200 16.07 -9.18 29.50
CA ARG A 200 15.83 -8.30 30.66
C ARG A 200 14.85 -8.91 31.67
N LEU A 201 13.82 -9.60 31.19
CA LEU A 201 12.85 -10.27 32.06
C LEU A 201 13.44 -11.47 32.80
N PHE A 202 14.28 -12.27 32.14
CA PHE A 202 15.04 -13.36 32.77
C PHE A 202 15.93 -12.85 33.90
N VAL A 203 16.72 -11.80 33.65
CA VAL A 203 17.56 -11.16 34.68
C VAL A 203 16.73 -10.67 35.87
N LYS A 204 15.57 -10.06 35.60
CA LYS A 204 14.65 -9.59 36.65
C LYS A 204 14.05 -10.75 37.45
N LEU A 205 13.59 -11.81 36.78
CA LEU A 205 13.03 -13.00 37.42
C LEU A 205 14.08 -13.64 38.32
N ARG A 206 15.29 -13.88 37.81
CA ARG A 206 16.43 -14.41 38.57
C ARG A 206 16.69 -13.60 39.83
N LYS A 207 16.76 -12.27 39.71
CA LYS A 207 16.97 -11.36 40.85
C LYS A 207 15.87 -11.49 41.89
N ASN A 208 14.60 -11.47 41.47
CA ASN A 208 13.46 -11.60 42.37
C ASN A 208 13.47 -12.95 43.11
N LEU A 209 13.83 -14.04 42.43
CA LEU A 209 13.93 -15.36 43.04
C LEU A 209 15.01 -15.42 44.12
N VAL A 210 16.18 -14.85 43.87
CA VAL A 210 17.26 -14.74 44.86
C VAL A 210 16.80 -13.97 46.11
N GLU A 211 16.03 -12.89 45.93
CA GLU A 211 15.49 -12.10 47.05
C GLU A 211 14.42 -12.86 47.84
N GLU A 212 13.48 -13.53 47.16
CA GLU A 212 12.40 -14.29 47.80
C GLU A 212 12.89 -15.57 48.48
N LYS A 213 13.95 -16.21 47.96
CA LYS A 213 14.56 -17.43 48.53
C LYS A 213 14.81 -17.32 50.03
N SER A 214 15.30 -16.15 50.48
CA SER A 214 15.61 -15.87 51.89
C SER A 214 14.41 -15.94 52.86
N LYS A 215 13.18 -15.98 52.34
CA LYS A 215 11.93 -15.91 53.10
C LYS A 215 11.13 -17.22 53.08
N LEU A 216 11.61 -18.25 52.36
CA LEU A 216 10.91 -19.51 52.14
C LEU A 216 11.43 -20.62 53.06
N SER A 217 10.70 -21.74 53.11
CA SER A 217 11.15 -22.98 53.76
C SER A 217 12.40 -23.55 53.08
N GLN A 218 13.12 -24.45 53.76
CA GLN A 218 14.33 -25.07 53.22
C GLN A 218 14.05 -25.83 51.90
N GLU A 219 12.97 -26.59 51.84
CA GLU A 219 12.56 -27.34 50.65
C GLU A 219 12.24 -26.41 49.47
N ALA A 220 11.43 -25.36 49.70
CA ALA A 220 11.12 -24.38 48.66
C ALA A 220 12.36 -23.56 48.22
N SER A 221 13.34 -23.37 49.11
CA SER A 221 14.60 -22.69 48.81
C SER A 221 15.49 -23.51 47.86
N GLU A 222 15.52 -24.83 48.03
CA GLU A 222 16.24 -25.76 47.14
C GLU A 222 15.58 -25.82 45.75
N ASP A 223 14.24 -25.83 45.69
CA ASP A 223 13.49 -25.74 44.42
C ASP A 223 13.75 -24.42 43.68
N ILE A 224 13.88 -23.29 44.41
CA ILE A 224 14.25 -22.01 43.81
C ILE A 224 15.69 -22.02 43.26
N ASP A 225 16.65 -22.66 43.94
CA ASP A 225 18.01 -22.80 43.41
C ASP A 225 18.04 -23.61 42.11
N PHE A 226 17.26 -24.69 42.05
CA PHE A 226 17.11 -25.47 40.83
C PHE A 226 16.51 -24.63 39.69
N LEU A 227 15.47 -23.85 39.96
CA LEU A 227 14.89 -22.93 38.96
C LEU A 227 15.88 -21.85 38.50
N ILE A 228 16.72 -21.31 39.39
CA ILE A 228 17.75 -20.34 39.01
C ILE A 228 18.76 -21.00 38.06
N GLY A 229 19.17 -22.23 38.31
CA GLY A 229 20.01 -23.01 37.39
C GLY A 229 19.35 -23.17 36.02
N LEU A 230 18.07 -23.51 35.97
CA LEU A 230 17.32 -23.60 34.72
C LEU A 230 17.21 -22.25 33.99
N ILE A 231 17.04 -21.15 34.71
CA ILE A 231 17.03 -19.80 34.12
C ILE A 231 18.38 -19.48 33.46
N ASP A 232 19.49 -19.82 34.11
CA ASP A 232 20.85 -19.53 33.63
C ASP A 232 21.23 -20.39 32.40
N GLU A 233 20.65 -21.58 32.26
CA GLU A 233 20.90 -22.51 31.13
C GLU A 233 19.88 -22.41 29.98
N SER A 234 18.71 -21.81 30.23
CA SER A 234 17.62 -21.77 29.24
C SER A 234 17.88 -20.82 28.08
N GLU A 235 17.42 -21.21 26.89
CA GLU A 235 17.32 -20.29 25.76
C GLU A 235 16.40 -19.11 26.13
N ILE A 236 16.90 -17.89 25.89
CA ILE A 236 16.12 -16.67 26.07
C ILE A 236 15.01 -16.63 25.03
N SER A 237 13.83 -17.07 25.44
CA SER A 237 12.63 -17.07 24.60
C SER A 237 11.41 -16.70 25.43
N ARG A 238 10.37 -16.25 24.74
CA ARG A 238 9.05 -16.03 25.32
C ARG A 238 8.53 -17.27 26.05
N THR A 239 8.62 -18.42 25.40
CA THR A 239 8.09 -19.69 25.92
C THR A 239 8.82 -20.10 27.19
N SER A 240 10.15 -20.08 27.15
CA SER A 240 11.00 -20.40 28.31
C SER A 240 10.70 -19.46 29.48
N TYR A 241 10.60 -18.15 29.23
CA TYR A 241 10.26 -17.18 30.28
C TYR A 241 8.93 -17.49 30.96
N TYR A 242 7.87 -17.72 30.18
CA TYR A 242 6.54 -17.95 30.75
C TYR A 242 6.46 -19.25 31.55
N TYR A 243 7.15 -20.30 31.10
CA TYR A 243 7.22 -21.55 31.84
C TYR A 243 7.94 -21.35 33.19
N LEU A 244 9.16 -20.80 33.16
CA LEU A 244 9.96 -20.58 34.37
C LEU A 244 9.30 -19.59 35.33
N TYR A 245 8.65 -18.54 34.82
CA TYR A 245 7.90 -17.59 35.63
C TYR A 245 6.72 -18.25 36.34
N LYS A 246 5.99 -19.14 35.64
CA LYS A 246 4.86 -19.84 36.23
C LYS A 246 5.32 -20.81 37.33
N GLU A 247 6.35 -21.60 37.07
CA GLU A 247 6.92 -22.51 38.07
C GLU A 247 7.44 -21.76 39.30
N ALA A 248 8.12 -20.63 39.09
CA ALA A 248 8.54 -19.73 40.17
C ALA A 248 7.36 -19.28 41.04
N GLN A 249 6.22 -18.92 40.44
CA GLN A 249 5.04 -18.53 41.20
C GLN A 249 4.45 -19.69 42.01
N GLU A 250 4.39 -20.89 41.44
CA GLU A 250 3.84 -22.06 42.12
C GLU A 250 4.70 -22.46 43.34
N ILE A 251 6.04 -22.43 43.22
CA ILE A 251 6.96 -22.70 44.33
C ILE A 251 6.83 -21.64 45.43
N ILE A 252 6.79 -20.36 45.06
CA ILE A 252 6.66 -19.26 46.04
C ILE A 252 5.32 -19.34 46.80
N LEU A 253 4.23 -19.69 46.12
CA LEU A 253 2.92 -19.85 46.76
C LEU A 253 2.93 -21.01 47.77
N LYS A 254 3.37 -22.21 47.34
CA LYS A 254 3.43 -23.39 48.21
C LYS A 254 4.38 -23.20 49.39
N GLY A 255 5.51 -22.54 49.17
CA GLY A 255 6.51 -22.28 50.21
C GLY A 255 6.08 -21.24 51.26
N LYS A 256 5.04 -20.43 50.98
CA LYS A 256 4.44 -19.48 51.94
C LYS A 256 3.28 -20.07 52.73
N ASP A 257 2.53 -21.01 52.14
CA ASP A 257 1.41 -21.70 52.80
C ASP A 257 1.87 -22.80 53.78
N GLY A 258 3.15 -23.18 53.76
CA GLY A 258 3.76 -24.17 54.66
C GLY A 258 4.47 -23.60 55.90
N GLN A 259 4.36 -22.29 56.17
CA GLN A 259 4.78 -21.64 57.42
C GLN A 259 3.64 -21.63 58.44
#